data_AF-A0A2V8I5H5-F1
#
_entry.id   AF-A0A2V8I5H5-F1
#
_cell.length_a   1.000
_cell.length_b   1.000
_cell.length_c   1.000
_cell.angle_alpha   90.00
_cell.angle_beta   90.00
_cell.angle_gamma   90.00
#
_symmetry.space_group_name_H-M   'P 1'
#
loop_
_entity.id
_entity.type
_entity.pdbx_description
1 polymer ?
#
loop_
_entity_poly.entity_id
_entity_poly.type
_entity_poly.pdbx_seq_one_letter_code
_entity_poly.pdbx_strand_id
1 'polypeptide(L)'
;MAVRFRKYWTDLIRPALLKGKIPLIPQAVVLRNGEVLLVKRDSPALWELPGGGILPGETIEDALRREVQEESGAPVEVIELLGWYERTGFRAHLSPTYICKSLSENLMSGSDDVTDVRYFPLKDLPKNIFPWFRSVLYTDVAAARSGPLKRTQHLGFGVLLRCIGLDLGGRLGIFD
;
A
#
# COMPACT_ATOMS: atom_id res chain seq x y z
N MET A 1 23.02 -11.05 2.95
CA MET A 1 22.12 -12.06 2.35
C MET A 1 21.05 -12.62 3.30
N ALA A 2 21.30 -12.81 4.61
CA ALA A 2 20.30 -13.38 5.54
C ALA A 2 19.20 -12.40 6.03
N VAL A 3 19.40 -11.08 5.90
CA VAL A 3 18.40 -10.05 6.29
C VAL A 3 17.27 -9.94 5.25
N ARG A 4 17.60 -10.22 3.99
CA ARG A 4 16.78 -10.00 2.77
C ARG A 4 15.56 -10.93 2.64
N PHE A 5 15.55 -12.07 3.34
CA PHE A 5 14.43 -13.02 3.33
C PHE A 5 13.48 -12.86 4.53
N ARG A 6 13.95 -12.18 5.59
CA ARG A 6 13.26 -12.15 6.89
C ARG A 6 12.07 -11.18 6.91
N LYS A 7 12.16 -10.02 6.25
CA LYS A 7 11.09 -9.01 6.19
C LYS A 7 9.85 -9.54 5.44
N TYR A 8 10.05 -10.14 4.26
CA TYR A 8 8.99 -10.68 3.41
C TYR A 8 8.21 -11.85 4.03
N TRP A 9 8.91 -12.86 4.57
CA TRP A 9 8.23 -13.98 5.24
C TRP A 9 7.56 -13.53 6.53
N THR A 10 8.12 -12.57 7.27
CA THR A 10 7.41 -12.01 8.42
C THR A 10 6.16 -11.26 7.99
N ASP A 11 6.17 -10.41 6.96
CA ASP A 11 4.98 -9.60 6.64
C ASP A 11 3.87 -10.37 5.91
N LEU A 12 4.21 -11.43 5.17
CA LEU A 12 3.22 -12.30 4.53
C LEU A 12 2.48 -13.21 5.54
N ILE A 13 3.16 -13.61 6.63
CA ILE A 13 2.70 -14.64 7.58
C ILE A 13 2.44 -14.06 8.98
N ARG A 14 2.90 -12.84 9.29
CA ARG A 14 2.61 -12.11 10.55
C ARG A 14 1.13 -12.09 10.89
N PRO A 15 0.18 -11.86 9.95
CA PRO A 15 -1.23 -11.92 10.29
C PRO A 15 -1.66 -13.30 10.82
N ALA A 16 -1.04 -14.38 10.33
CA ALA A 16 -1.29 -15.75 10.81
C ALA A 16 -0.54 -16.10 12.11
N LEU A 17 0.58 -15.44 12.40
CA LEU A 17 1.40 -15.66 13.60
C LEU A 17 1.00 -14.77 14.79
N LEU A 18 0.38 -13.62 14.53
CA LEU A 18 -0.16 -12.73 15.56
C LEU A 18 -1.49 -13.30 16.05
N LYS A 19 -1.42 -14.13 17.10
CA LYS A 19 -2.57 -14.63 17.88
C LYS A 19 -3.62 -13.52 18.11
N GLY A 20 -4.62 -13.44 17.23
CA GLY A 20 -5.84 -12.63 17.40
C GLY A 20 -5.74 -11.11 17.18
N LYS A 21 -4.63 -10.54 16.70
CA LYS A 21 -4.54 -9.08 16.43
C LYS A 21 -4.41 -8.80 14.93
N ILE A 22 -5.39 -8.08 14.38
CA ILE A 22 -5.34 -7.54 13.02
C ILE A 22 -4.18 -6.53 12.95
N PRO A 23 -3.19 -6.69 12.05
CA PRO A 23 -2.08 -5.75 11.93
C PRO A 23 -2.59 -4.34 11.60
N LEU A 24 -1.94 -3.32 12.16
CA LEU A 24 -2.19 -1.92 11.80
C LEU A 24 -1.07 -1.46 10.86
N ILE A 25 -1.43 -1.12 9.62
CA ILE A 25 -0.47 -0.73 8.57
C ILE A 25 -0.89 0.62 7.99
N PRO A 26 -0.35 1.74 8.51
CA PRO A 26 -0.56 3.06 7.92
C PRO A 26 -0.12 3.14 6.46
N GLN A 27 -0.86 3.91 5.67
CA GLN A 27 -0.59 4.14 4.25
C GLN A 27 -0.64 5.64 3.93
N ALA A 28 0.26 6.11 3.06
CA ALA A 28 0.29 7.51 2.64
C ALA A 28 -0.18 7.67 1.19
N VAL A 29 -1.22 8.47 0.99
CA VAL A 29 -1.53 9.07 -0.31
C VAL A 29 -0.72 10.36 -0.41
N VAL A 30 0.48 10.29 -0.98
CA VAL A 30 1.36 11.46 -1.12
C VAL A 30 1.03 12.17 -2.43
N LEU A 31 0.50 13.39 -2.31
CA LEU A 31 0.06 14.21 -3.44
C LEU A 31 1.07 15.29 -3.80
N ARG A 32 1.20 15.52 -5.10
CA ARG A 32 2.00 16.61 -5.69
C ARG A 32 1.41 16.98 -7.05
N ASN A 33 1.02 18.25 -7.25
CA ASN A 33 0.60 18.77 -8.57
C ASN A 33 -0.44 17.91 -9.34
N GLY A 34 -1.40 17.31 -8.64
CA GLY A 34 -2.41 16.42 -9.25
C GLY A 34 -1.92 15.00 -9.54
N GLU A 35 -0.71 14.67 -9.10
CA GLU A 35 -0.10 13.35 -9.15
C GLU A 35 -0.05 12.72 -7.75
N VAL A 36 0.10 11.40 -7.73
CA VAL A 36 0.30 10.59 -6.54
C VAL A 36 1.59 9.80 -6.63
N LEU A 37 2.34 9.75 -5.53
CA LEU A 37 3.53 8.92 -5.40
C LEU A 37 3.14 7.45 -5.25
N LEU A 38 3.74 6.58 -6.05
CA LEU A 38 3.64 5.14 -5.92
C LEU A 38 5.04 4.52 -5.85
N VAL A 39 5.14 3.42 -5.11
CA VAL A 39 6.35 2.60 -5.00
C VAL A 39 6.07 1.23 -5.63
N LYS A 40 7.05 0.68 -6.33
CA LYS A 40 6.92 -0.63 -6.98
C LYS A 40 7.79 -1.65 -6.27
N ARG A 41 7.17 -2.71 -5.76
CA ARG A 41 7.88 -3.82 -5.11
C ARG A 41 8.45 -4.80 -6.13
N ASP A 42 9.46 -5.59 -5.73
CA ASP A 42 10.08 -6.60 -6.60
C ASP A 42 9.16 -7.81 -6.83
N SER A 43 8.49 -8.30 -5.78
CA SER A 43 7.62 -9.49 -5.88
C SER A 43 6.40 -9.45 -4.94
N PRO A 44 5.17 -9.41 -5.47
CA PRO A 44 4.84 -9.21 -6.88
C PRO A 44 5.16 -7.79 -7.36
N ALA A 45 5.45 -7.63 -8.66
CA ALA A 45 5.83 -6.37 -9.30
C ALA A 45 4.65 -5.39 -9.48
N LEU A 46 3.98 -5.06 -8.38
CA LEU A 46 2.80 -4.20 -8.31
C LEU A 46 3.18 -2.82 -7.74
N TRP A 47 2.48 -1.80 -8.21
CA TRP A 47 2.54 -0.46 -7.63
C TRP A 47 1.66 -0.38 -6.39
N GLU A 48 2.19 0.16 -5.32
CA GLU A 48 1.54 0.29 -4.02
C GLU A 48 1.65 1.74 -3.52
N LEU A 49 0.77 2.11 -2.57
CA LEU A 49 1.02 3.31 -1.77
C LEU A 49 2.22 3.03 -0.85
N PRO A 50 3.06 4.04 -0.56
CA PRO A 50 4.08 3.89 0.47
C PRO A 50 3.44 3.74 1.85
N GLY A 51 4.02 2.87 2.67
CA GLY A 51 3.50 2.59 4.00
C GLY A 51 4.01 1.28 4.60
N GLY A 52 3.90 1.16 5.92
CA GLY A 52 4.51 0.05 6.63
C GLY A 52 4.11 -0.02 8.09
N GLY A 53 4.84 -0.82 8.87
CA GLY A 53 4.54 -1.04 10.27
C GLY A 53 4.96 0.13 11.16
N ILE A 54 4.30 0.27 12.30
CA ILE A 54 4.64 1.26 13.33
C ILE A 54 5.70 0.65 14.26
N LEU A 55 6.83 1.34 14.46
CA LEU A 55 7.87 0.91 15.39
C LEU A 55 7.56 1.32 16.84
N PRO A 56 8.18 0.68 17.85
CA PRO A 56 7.99 1.08 19.24
C PRO A 56 8.33 2.55 19.47
N GLY A 57 7.36 3.31 20.00
CA GLY A 57 7.51 4.73 20.28
C GLY A 57 7.12 5.68 19.13
N GLU A 58 6.79 5.15 17.95
CA GLU A 58 6.31 5.97 16.83
C GLU A 58 4.82 6.30 16.96
N THR A 59 4.44 7.53 16.60
CA THR A 59 3.06 7.82 16.19
C THR A 59 2.79 7.24 14.79
N ILE A 60 1.53 7.22 14.37
CA ILE A 60 1.19 6.81 12.99
C ILE A 60 1.88 7.73 11.98
N GLU A 61 1.88 9.02 12.27
CA GLU A 61 2.46 10.06 11.45
C GLU A 61 3.97 9.94 11.36
N ASP A 62 4.66 9.55 12.44
CA ASP A 62 6.10 9.27 12.41
C ASP A 62 6.42 8.07 11.54
N ALA A 63 5.65 6.98 11.68
CA ALA A 63 5.79 5.80 10.84
C ALA A 63 5.59 6.14 9.35
N LEU A 64 4.58 6.96 9.02
CA LEU A 64 4.34 7.41 7.64
C LEU A 64 5.51 8.24 7.10
N ARG A 65 6.03 9.20 7.86
CA ARG A 65 7.18 10.01 7.41
C ARG A 65 8.41 9.14 7.15
N ARG A 66 8.70 8.19 8.06
CA ARG A 66 9.82 7.25 7.91
C ARG A 66 9.64 6.36 6.69
N GLU A 67 8.52 5.65 6.57
CA GLU A 67 8.28 4.70 5.47
C GLU A 67 8.31 5.40 4.11
N VAL A 68 7.66 6.58 3.98
CA VAL A 68 7.71 7.33 2.72
C VAL A 68 9.15 7.76 2.41
N GLN A 69 9.90 8.27 3.39
CA GLN A 69 11.29 8.67 3.19
C GLN A 69 12.18 7.49 2.77
N GLU A 70 12.02 6.32 3.39
CA GLU A 70 12.78 5.11 3.07
C GLU A 70 12.44 4.56 1.68
N GLU A 71 11.15 4.43 1.37
CA GLU A 71 10.69 3.77 0.14
C GLU A 71 10.75 4.67 -1.11
N SER A 72 10.84 6.00 -0.93
CA SER A 72 10.77 6.93 -2.06
C SER A 72 11.85 8.02 -2.07
N GLY A 73 12.47 8.29 -0.93
CA GLY A 73 13.36 9.44 -0.76
C GLY A 73 12.64 10.77 -0.55
N ALA A 74 11.30 10.81 -0.62
CA ALA A 74 10.52 12.05 -0.52
C ALA A 74 10.16 12.37 0.95
N PRO A 75 10.63 13.50 1.52
CA PRO A 75 10.05 14.02 2.75
C PRO A 75 8.60 14.48 2.51
N VAL A 76 7.75 14.27 3.51
CA VAL A 76 6.32 14.60 3.43
C VAL A 76 5.80 15.32 4.66
N GLU A 77 4.78 16.14 4.43
CA GLU A 77 3.90 16.69 5.46
C GLU A 77 2.62 15.85 5.52
N VAL A 78 2.27 15.33 6.71
CA VAL A 78 1.01 14.61 6.92
C VAL A 78 -0.10 15.64 7.14
N ILE A 79 -1.11 15.65 6.27
CA ILE A 79 -2.15 16.68 6.25
C ILE A 79 -3.37 16.26 7.07
N GLU A 80 -3.96 15.12 6.71
CA GLU A 80 -5.17 14.64 7.36
C GLU A 80 -5.37 13.13 7.16
N LEU A 81 -6.16 12.53 8.06
CA LEU A 81 -6.61 11.15 7.92
C LEU A 81 -7.69 11.08 6.84
N LEU A 82 -7.40 10.39 5.73
CA LEU A 82 -8.38 10.10 4.67
C LEU A 82 -9.43 9.11 5.16
N GLY A 83 -9.01 8.07 5.88
CA GLY A 83 -9.94 7.09 6.43
C GLY A 83 -9.30 5.81 6.96
N TRP A 84 -10.15 5.00 7.56
CA TRP A 84 -9.85 3.67 8.06
C TRP A 84 -10.36 2.62 7.08
N TYR A 85 -9.44 1.81 6.57
CA TYR A 85 -9.73 0.74 5.61
C TYR A 85 -9.44 -0.61 6.25
N GLU A 86 -10.49 -1.35 6.60
CA GLU A 86 -10.40 -2.74 7.02
C GLU A 86 -10.21 -3.65 5.80
N ARG A 87 -9.03 -4.26 5.67
CA ARG A 87 -8.69 -5.19 4.59
C ARG A 87 -8.90 -6.62 5.08
N THR A 88 -9.72 -7.37 4.34
CA THR A 88 -10.00 -8.79 4.61
C THR A 88 -9.58 -9.69 3.44
N GLY A 89 -9.37 -10.98 3.70
CA GLY A 89 -8.86 -11.93 2.70
C GLY A 89 -7.34 -11.92 2.63
N PHE A 90 -6.76 -11.81 1.43
CA PHE A 90 -5.31 -11.81 1.26
C PHE A 90 -4.68 -10.56 1.89
N ARG A 91 -3.63 -10.75 2.70
CA ARG A 91 -2.99 -9.69 3.51
C ARG A 91 -4.02 -8.91 4.34
N ALA A 92 -4.82 -9.58 5.16
CA ALA A 92 -5.78 -8.90 6.04
C ALA A 92 -5.07 -7.99 7.07
N HIS A 93 -5.51 -6.74 7.18
CA HIS A 93 -4.97 -5.72 8.09
C HIS A 93 -5.92 -4.53 8.20
N LEU A 94 -5.75 -3.69 9.21
CA LEU A 94 -6.39 -2.37 9.30
C LEU A 94 -5.41 -1.33 8.75
N SER A 95 -5.88 -0.52 7.80
CA SER A 95 -5.07 0.48 7.12
C SER A 95 -5.64 1.87 7.34
N PRO A 96 -5.13 2.64 8.31
CA PRO A 96 -5.38 4.07 8.37
C PRO A 96 -4.59 4.74 7.24
N THR A 97 -5.29 5.34 6.28
CA THR A 97 -4.67 6.02 5.15
C THR A 97 -4.74 7.52 5.37
N TYR A 98 -3.62 8.22 5.14
CA TYR A 98 -3.51 9.67 5.29
C TYR A 98 -3.26 10.34 3.95
N ILE A 99 -3.79 11.54 3.78
CA ILE A 99 -3.34 12.46 2.74
C ILE A 99 -2.05 13.11 3.24
N CYS A 100 -1.02 13.03 2.42
CA CYS A 100 0.27 13.67 2.64
C CYS A 100 0.58 14.61 1.48
N LYS A 101 1.32 15.68 1.76
CA LYS A 101 1.87 16.57 0.74
C LYS A 101 3.36 16.28 0.59
N SER A 102 3.81 16.09 -0.65
CA SER A 102 5.24 15.98 -0.90
C SER A 102 5.97 17.31 -0.69
N LEU A 103 7.15 17.24 -0.08
CA LEU A 103 8.06 18.38 0.12
C LEU A 103 9.28 18.33 -0.81
N SER A 104 9.36 17.34 -1.72
CA SER A 104 10.47 17.16 -2.66
C SER A 104 10.00 16.77 -4.05
N GLU A 105 10.69 17.30 -5.05
CA GLU A 105 10.55 16.91 -6.46
C GLU A 105 11.41 15.68 -6.81
N ASN A 106 12.46 15.43 -6.04
CA ASN A 106 13.41 14.36 -6.28
C ASN A 106 12.99 13.10 -5.55
N LEU A 107 13.11 11.97 -6.25
CA LEU A 107 12.86 10.63 -5.74
C LEU A 107 14.14 9.83 -5.79
N MET A 108 14.49 9.21 -4.66
CA MET A 108 15.62 8.29 -4.56
C MET A 108 15.30 7.33 -3.42
N SER A 109 14.71 6.19 -3.77
CA SER A 109 14.43 5.14 -2.79
C SER A 109 15.72 4.71 -2.09
N GLY A 110 15.69 4.65 -0.76
CA GLY A 110 16.73 4.01 0.06
C GLY A 110 16.41 2.55 0.39
N SER A 111 15.28 2.03 -0.11
CA SER A 111 14.78 0.70 0.19
C SER A 111 15.20 -0.32 -0.88
N ASP A 112 15.88 -1.39 -0.45
CA ASP A 112 16.28 -2.52 -1.29
C ASP A 112 15.10 -3.29 -1.90
N ASP A 113 13.90 -3.13 -1.34
CA ASP A 113 12.68 -3.85 -1.69
C ASP A 113 11.81 -3.09 -2.71
N VAL A 114 12.21 -1.85 -3.04
CA VAL A 114 11.55 -0.98 -4.01
C VAL A 114 12.37 -0.96 -5.28
N THR A 115 11.78 -1.46 -6.36
CA THR A 115 12.40 -1.53 -7.69
C THR A 115 12.21 -0.26 -8.51
N ASP A 116 11.18 0.54 -8.18
CA ASP A 116 10.85 1.76 -8.91
C ASP A 116 10.00 2.68 -8.02
N VAL A 117 10.15 3.99 -8.20
CA VAL A 117 9.41 5.02 -7.45
C VAL A 117 9.08 6.16 -8.38
N ARG A 118 7.79 6.51 -8.51
CA ARG A 118 7.34 7.54 -9.45
C ARG A 118 6.09 8.24 -8.96
N TYR A 119 5.92 9.48 -9.42
CA TYR A 119 4.63 10.14 -9.41
C TYR A 119 3.84 9.73 -10.64
N PHE A 120 2.55 9.48 -10.45
CA PHE A 120 1.59 9.20 -11.52
C PHE A 120 0.45 10.20 -11.47
N PRO A 121 -0.01 10.75 -12.61
CA PRO A 121 -1.22 11.55 -12.64
C PRO A 121 -2.40 10.76 -12.03
N LEU A 122 -3.19 11.38 -11.15
CA LEU A 122 -4.36 10.71 -10.53
C LEU A 122 -5.37 10.20 -11.56
N LYS A 123 -5.40 10.86 -12.74
CA LYS A 123 -6.23 10.50 -13.89
C LYS A 123 -5.65 9.37 -14.76
N ASP A 124 -4.39 8.99 -14.56
CA ASP A 124 -3.68 8.00 -15.38
C ASP A 124 -2.79 7.09 -14.51
N LEU A 125 -3.47 6.30 -13.67
CA LEU A 125 -2.82 5.35 -12.76
C LEU A 125 -2.32 4.10 -13.50
N PRO A 126 -1.17 3.53 -13.10
CA PRO A 126 -0.62 2.35 -13.76
C PRO A 126 -1.57 1.16 -13.67
N LYS A 127 -1.61 0.35 -14.73
CA LYS A 127 -2.50 -0.82 -14.83
C LYS A 127 -2.22 -1.87 -13.75
N ASN A 128 -0.95 -2.05 -13.38
CA ASN A 128 -0.48 -3.00 -12.38
C ASN A 128 -0.39 -2.39 -10.97
N ILE A 129 -1.28 -1.46 -10.63
CA ILE A 129 -1.48 -1.02 -9.24
C ILE A 129 -2.16 -2.12 -8.42
N PHE A 130 -1.73 -2.29 -7.17
CA PHE A 130 -2.34 -3.25 -6.27
C PHE A 130 -3.82 -2.87 -6.06
N PRO A 131 -4.77 -3.83 -6.17
CA PRO A 131 -6.21 -3.55 -6.24
C PRO A 131 -6.76 -2.67 -5.11
N TRP A 132 -6.21 -2.83 -3.90
CA TRP A 132 -6.55 -2.04 -2.73
C TRP A 132 -6.49 -0.54 -2.93
N PHE A 133 -5.45 -0.07 -3.62
CA PHE A 133 -5.13 1.35 -3.72
C PHE A 133 -5.86 2.02 -4.89
N ARG A 134 -6.18 1.26 -5.95
CA ARG A 134 -6.96 1.80 -7.07
C ARG A 134 -8.31 2.34 -6.61
N SER A 135 -9.00 1.58 -5.74
CA SER A 135 -10.29 2.01 -5.18
C SER A 135 -10.15 3.27 -4.34
N VAL A 136 -9.13 3.35 -3.47
CA VAL A 136 -8.86 4.50 -2.61
C VAL A 136 -8.60 5.76 -3.44
N LEU A 137 -7.68 5.68 -4.41
CA LEU A 137 -7.28 6.82 -5.23
C LEU A 137 -8.41 7.33 -6.13
N TYR A 138 -9.17 6.42 -6.74
CA TYR A 138 -10.23 6.80 -7.66
C TYR A 138 -11.50 7.28 -6.97
N THR A 139 -11.86 6.65 -5.84
CA THR A 139 -13.18 6.86 -5.22
C THR A 139 -13.12 7.86 -4.08
N ASP A 140 -12.06 7.81 -3.27
CA ASP A 140 -12.05 8.49 -1.98
C ASP A 140 -11.24 9.79 -2.05
N VAL A 141 -10.09 9.79 -2.73
CA VAL A 141 -9.28 11.01 -2.96
C VAL A 141 -9.98 11.96 -3.94
N ALA A 142 -10.54 11.44 -5.03
CA ALA A 142 -11.15 12.28 -6.07
C ALA A 142 -12.49 12.91 -5.66
N ALA A 143 -13.16 12.41 -4.61
CA ALA A 143 -14.55 12.75 -4.33
C ALA A 143 -14.79 13.97 -3.42
N ALA A 144 -13.76 14.74 -3.06
CA ALA A 144 -13.85 15.96 -2.25
C ALA A 144 -14.86 15.85 -1.08
N ARG A 145 -14.51 15.10 -0.02
CA ARG A 145 -15.41 14.80 1.09
C ARG A 145 -14.87 15.32 2.42
N SER A 146 -15.78 15.73 3.32
CA SER A 146 -15.45 16.20 4.66
C SER A 146 -15.37 15.04 5.66
N GLY A 147 -14.17 14.74 6.16
CA GLY A 147 -13.91 13.88 7.31
C GLY A 147 -13.48 12.43 7.00
N PRO A 148 -12.90 11.70 7.98
CA PRO A 148 -12.33 10.38 7.74
C PRO A 148 -13.36 9.32 7.36
N LEU A 149 -13.07 8.56 6.31
CA LEU A 149 -13.90 7.45 5.86
C LEU A 149 -13.74 6.22 6.76
N LYS A 150 -14.73 5.32 6.70
CA LYS A 150 -14.62 3.94 7.19
C LYS A 150 -15.06 2.99 6.08
N ARG A 151 -14.20 2.06 5.70
CA ARG A 151 -14.44 1.10 4.61
C ARG A 151 -13.99 -0.29 5.01
N THR A 152 -14.74 -1.30 4.60
CA THR A 152 -14.27 -2.69 4.58
C THR A 152 -14.08 -3.11 3.14
N GLN A 153 -12.91 -3.66 2.82
CA GLN A 153 -12.55 -4.09 1.47
C GLN A 153 -12.07 -5.54 1.54
N HIS A 154 -12.58 -6.38 0.64
CA HIS A 154 -12.23 -7.79 0.55
C HIS A 154 -11.45 -8.08 -0.72
N LEU A 155 -10.35 -8.82 -0.61
CA LEU A 155 -9.54 -9.27 -1.75
C LEU A 155 -9.38 -10.79 -1.68
N GLY A 156 -10.13 -11.48 -2.53
CA GLY A 156 -9.98 -12.91 -2.74
C GLY A 156 -8.67 -13.23 -3.45
N PHE A 157 -8.11 -14.40 -3.15
CA PHE A 157 -6.83 -14.87 -3.71
C PHE A 157 -6.81 -14.90 -5.26
N GLY A 158 -7.94 -15.23 -5.90
CA GLY A 158 -8.06 -15.23 -7.36
C GLY A 158 -7.90 -13.85 -8.01
N VAL A 159 -8.19 -12.75 -7.31
CA VAL A 159 -7.97 -11.39 -7.84
C VAL A 159 -6.47 -11.08 -7.87
N LEU A 160 -5.72 -11.50 -6.85
CA LEU A 160 -4.27 -11.34 -6.80
C LEU A 160 -3.59 -12.08 -7.95
N LEU A 161 -3.97 -13.34 -8.18
CA LEU A 161 -3.40 -14.16 -9.25
C LEU A 161 -3.54 -13.46 -10.61
N ARG A 162 -4.72 -12.91 -10.92
CA ARG A 162 -4.93 -12.12 -12.13
C ARG A 162 -4.05 -10.86 -12.20
N CYS A 163 -3.86 -10.15 -11.09
CA CYS A 163 -2.99 -8.97 -11.06
C CYS A 163 -1.51 -9.29 -11.34
N ILE A 164 -1.06 -10.51 -11.02
CA ILE A 164 0.30 -10.97 -11.27
C ILE A 164 0.43 -11.80 -12.55
N GLY A 165 -0.60 -11.81 -13.39
CA GLY A 165 -0.61 -12.51 -14.67
C GLY A 165 -0.77 -14.03 -14.58
N LEU A 166 -1.14 -14.56 -13.42
CA LEU A 166 -1.49 -15.97 -13.23
C LEU A 166 -3.00 -16.13 -13.36
N ASP A 167 -3.47 -16.68 -14.47
CA ASP A 167 -4.85 -17.15 -14.59
C ASP A 167 -4.88 -18.65 -14.31
N LEU A 168 -5.52 -19.06 -13.21
CA LEU A 168 -5.78 -20.49 -12.94
C LEU A 168 -7.05 -20.98 -13.66
N GLY A 169 -7.69 -20.12 -14.46
CA GLY A 169 -8.85 -20.43 -15.30
C GLY A 169 -8.49 -21.22 -16.56
N GLY A 170 -7.95 -22.43 -16.37
CA GLY A 170 -7.71 -23.38 -17.46
C GLY A 170 -6.99 -24.63 -16.99
N ARG A 171 -7.74 -25.73 -16.84
CA ARG A 171 -7.34 -27.06 -16.32
C ARG A 171 -7.30 -27.20 -14.80
N LEU A 172 -8.49 -27.28 -14.20
CA LEU A 172 -8.82 -28.32 -13.22
C LEU A 172 -10.34 -28.44 -13.24
N GLY A 173 -10.83 -29.37 -14.06
CA GLY A 173 -12.22 -29.81 -13.97
C GLY A 173 -12.38 -30.56 -12.66
N ILE A 174 -12.85 -29.88 -11.62
CA ILE A 174 -13.44 -30.47 -10.42
C ILE A 174 -14.52 -29.49 -9.94
N PHE A 175 -15.68 -29.56 -10.57
CA PHE A 175 -17.02 -29.33 -10.01
C PHE A 175 -18.00 -29.85 -11.07
N ASP A 176 -18.17 -31.17 -11.09
CA ASP A 176 -19.48 -31.81 -11.21
C ASP A 176 -19.77 -32.47 -9.85
#